data_AF-A0A2S8R7J2-F1
#
_entry.id   AF-A0A2S8R7J2-F1
#
_cell.length_a   1.000
_cell.length_b   1.000
_cell.length_c   1.000
_cell.angle_alpha   90.00
_cell.angle_beta   90.00
_cell.angle_gamma   90.00
#
_symmetry.space_group_name_H-M   'P 1'
#
loop_
_entity.id
_entity.type
_entity.pdbx_description
1 polymer ?
#
loop_
_entity_poly.entity_id
_entity_poly.type
_entity_poly.pdbx_seq_one_letter_code
_entity_poly.pdbx_strand_id
1 'polypeptide(L)'
;MIMEMEIEKLEKLLKKIDSKEISPSEELVTRTKERVLRELDLMDDSKRESPGKRVVYNKPRFRFAQLLAVVSCFALLIILYMQRSIFNKEIYAYVHIDINPSIEMTIDLNNIVTKVVAINDSSKEFLKDLKLNQKSLDRAVEDILEKSVESALINEESNNVIICAHLAETYSNEKKEVQNLNRILDNLKVLTSNYRDIKINAHTLMVPSEVFNKAKENNVSMSRYVLFKELEKRGFEYSIEDIKTEDVSYMLGKLTQRPEDDTKEDIKPKAAFTYTPEEITIGDVVKFDATDSEALQGSISQYSWDFGDGANGVGKTVEHRYTEVGNYLVKLSVTNNLGVTGTYTEKITVKLNSSNKTKFDWENGSTEGFIVSSDSSSISNTTEKSYEGTRSLKWDIAASGEEILEVCRDLYDIIPAGSTITFKIWVPLGAPVRAIQPYIMTFEGNYENYRWYSSWQRYGSLKKDAWNEFVIKLPEDLDMTLEQQIGVQCEIIGEGNFTIYIDLIEW
;
A
#
# COMPACT_ATOMS: atom_id res chain seq x y z
N MET A 1 16.29 16.94 12.66
CA MET A 1 17.62 16.48 13.09
C MET A 1 18.11 17.08 14.40
N ILE A 2 17.82 18.36 14.67
CA ILE A 2 18.17 19.07 15.93
C ILE A 2 16.97 19.12 16.93
N MET A 3 15.76 18.80 16.47
CA MET A 3 14.50 18.94 17.21
C MET A 3 14.13 17.73 18.11
N GLU A 4 14.60 16.52 17.80
CA GLU A 4 14.41 15.35 18.68
C GLU A 4 15.32 15.41 19.92
N MET A 5 16.48 16.08 19.80
CA MET A 5 17.35 16.40 20.94
C MET A 5 16.68 17.37 21.95
N GLU A 6 15.58 18.01 21.56
CA GLU A 6 14.77 18.90 22.43
C GLU A 6 13.65 18.14 23.18
N ILE A 7 13.24 16.95 22.70
CA ILE A 7 12.29 16.05 23.39
C ILE A 7 12.92 15.53 24.70
N GLU A 8 14.21 15.19 24.67
CA GLU A 8 14.97 14.71 25.83
C GLU A 8 15.17 15.80 26.92
N LYS A 9 15.14 17.09 26.54
CA LYS A 9 15.11 18.22 27.48
C LYS A 9 13.74 18.36 28.17
N LEU A 10 12.66 17.95 27.51
CA LEU A 10 11.30 17.95 28.03
C LEU A 10 11.06 16.81 29.04
N GLU A 11 11.65 15.63 28.80
CA GLU A 11 11.60 14.49 29.73
C GLU A 11 12.29 14.78 31.08
N LYS A 12 13.31 15.63 31.10
CA LYS A 12 13.96 16.08 32.36
C LYS A 12 13.08 17.03 33.18
N LEU A 13 12.12 17.72 32.56
CA LEU A 13 11.14 18.57 33.25
C LEU A 13 10.07 17.72 33.96
N LEU A 14 9.65 16.59 33.37
CA LEU A 14 8.70 15.63 33.94
C LEU A 14 9.25 14.90 35.19
N LYS A 15 10.57 14.71 35.27
CA LYS A 15 11.28 14.16 36.44
C LYS A 15 11.22 15.02 37.72
N LYS A 16 10.72 16.26 37.67
CA LYS A 16 10.62 17.15 38.83
C LYS A 16 9.24 17.17 39.51
N ILE A 17 8.22 16.55 38.92
CA ILE A 17 6.82 16.75 39.36
C ILE A 17 6.25 15.58 40.18
N ASP A 18 6.68 14.32 39.99
CA ASP A 18 6.14 13.17 40.74
C ASP A 18 6.98 12.71 41.95
N SER A 19 7.43 13.67 42.76
CA SER A 19 8.11 13.40 44.02
C SER A 19 7.18 12.74 45.06
N LYS A 20 7.09 11.40 45.00
CA LYS A 20 6.81 10.39 46.05
C LYS A 20 5.75 10.70 47.13
N GLU A 21 4.70 9.85 47.22
CA GLU A 21 4.25 9.27 48.49
C GLU A 21 3.24 8.08 48.36
N ILE A 22 3.64 6.94 48.97
CA ILE A 22 2.86 5.82 49.60
C ILE A 22 2.43 4.58 48.76
N SER A 23 2.89 3.41 49.26
CA SER A 23 2.68 2.01 48.82
C SER A 23 1.54 1.31 49.61
N PRO A 24 0.86 0.27 49.07
CA PRO A 24 -0.04 -0.59 49.84
C PRO A 24 0.74 -1.42 50.89
N SER A 25 0.18 -1.57 52.09
CA SER A 25 0.91 -1.93 53.32
C SER A 25 1.22 -3.43 53.51
N GLU A 26 2.39 -3.71 54.09
CA GLU A 26 2.85 -5.02 54.63
C GLU A 26 1.85 -5.70 55.57
N GLU A 27 0.83 -4.97 56.02
CA GLU A 27 -0.20 -5.39 56.96
C GLU A 27 -1.15 -6.45 56.37
N LEU A 28 -1.48 -6.36 55.07
CA LEU A 28 -2.39 -7.31 54.41
C LEU A 28 -1.73 -8.69 54.21
N VAL A 29 -0.43 -8.69 53.92
CA VAL A 29 0.40 -9.90 53.77
C VAL A 29 0.58 -10.60 55.12
N THR A 30 0.84 -9.83 56.16
CA THR A 30 1.04 -10.35 57.52
C THR A 30 -0.23 -11.01 58.09
N ARG A 31 -1.39 -10.35 57.93
CA ARG A 31 -2.69 -10.89 58.41
C ARG A 31 -3.10 -12.19 57.70
N THR A 32 -2.78 -12.32 56.42
CA THR A 32 -3.11 -13.53 55.65
C THR A 32 -2.23 -14.71 56.07
N LYS A 33 -0.94 -14.47 56.33
CA LYS A 33 0.00 -15.47 56.81
C LYS A 33 -0.36 -16.01 58.20
N GLU A 34 -0.79 -15.14 59.12
CA GLU A 34 -1.22 -15.54 60.47
C GLU A 34 -2.53 -16.32 60.50
N ARG A 35 -3.42 -16.11 59.52
CA ARG A 35 -4.69 -16.84 59.41
C ARG A 35 -4.47 -18.29 58.95
N VAL A 36 -3.55 -18.49 58.00
CA VAL A 36 -3.20 -19.83 57.48
C VAL A 36 -2.47 -20.67 58.54
N LEU A 37 -1.59 -20.07 59.33
CA LEU A 37 -0.85 -20.78 60.39
C LEU A 37 -1.74 -21.22 61.57
N ARG A 38 -2.84 -20.49 61.83
CA ARG A 38 -3.84 -20.84 62.84
C ARG A 38 -4.73 -22.01 62.44
N GLU A 39 -5.12 -22.13 61.17
CA GLU A 39 -5.93 -23.26 60.71
C GLU A 39 -5.13 -24.57 60.59
N LEU A 40 -3.80 -24.49 60.57
CA LEU A 40 -2.91 -25.65 60.55
C LEU A 40 -2.51 -26.15 61.96
N ASP A 41 -3.00 -25.52 63.03
CA ASP A 41 -2.71 -25.85 64.44
C ASP A 41 -1.19 -25.93 64.75
N LEU A 42 -0.42 -25.02 64.13
CA LEU A 42 1.05 -24.95 64.23
C LEU A 42 1.55 -23.85 65.18
N MET A 43 0.67 -23.23 65.98
CA MET A 43 1.07 -22.33 67.07
C MET A 43 0.98 -23.07 68.40
N ASP A 44 2.10 -23.12 69.12
CA ASP A 44 2.26 -23.83 70.39
C ASP A 44 1.43 -23.17 71.50
N ASP A 45 0.28 -23.78 71.84
CA ASP A 45 -0.62 -23.32 72.89
C ASP A 45 -0.21 -23.90 74.25
N SER A 46 1.01 -23.55 74.70
CA SER A 46 1.55 -24.03 75.98
C SER A 46 1.66 -22.92 77.03
N LYS A 47 0.55 -22.25 77.37
CA LYS A 47 0.42 -21.53 78.65
C LYS A 47 -1.02 -21.56 79.20
N ARG A 48 -1.32 -22.59 80.01
CA ARG A 48 -2.08 -22.51 81.29
C ARG A 48 -2.15 -23.90 81.96
N GLU A 49 -1.80 -23.94 83.25
CA GLU A 49 -1.73 -25.08 84.19
C GLU A 49 -3.13 -25.73 84.42
N SER A 50 -3.37 -26.94 84.95
CA SER A 50 -2.76 -27.74 86.03
C SER A 50 -3.39 -29.20 86.04
N PRO A 51 -3.24 -30.09 87.04
CA PRO A 51 -2.76 -31.47 86.83
C PRO A 51 -3.83 -32.58 86.97
N GLY A 52 -3.59 -33.71 86.29
CA GLY A 52 -4.20 -35.00 86.65
C GLY A 52 -5.24 -35.53 85.67
N LYS A 53 -4.76 -36.19 84.62
CA LYS A 53 -5.30 -37.45 84.07
C LYS A 53 -4.40 -37.87 82.91
N ARG A 54 -3.75 -39.03 83.02
CA ARG A 54 -3.10 -39.69 81.88
C ARG A 54 -4.20 -40.08 80.89
N VAL A 55 -4.34 -39.30 79.82
CA VAL A 55 -5.07 -39.75 78.64
C VAL A 55 -4.05 -40.42 77.73
N VAL A 56 -4.06 -41.75 77.72
CA VAL A 56 -3.33 -42.54 76.73
C VAL A 56 -4.13 -42.48 75.44
N TYR A 57 -3.72 -41.62 74.50
CA TYR A 57 -4.16 -41.76 73.12
C TYR A 57 -3.24 -42.74 72.40
N ASN A 58 -3.80 -43.92 72.13
CA ASN A 58 -3.26 -44.90 71.20
C ASN A 58 -3.07 -44.22 69.82
N LYS A 59 -1.83 -44.05 69.37
CA LYS A 59 -1.52 -43.93 67.92
C LYS A 59 -1.00 -45.28 67.49
N PRO A 60 -1.71 -45.97 66.58
CA PRO A 60 -1.20 -45.99 65.21
C PRO A 60 -2.32 -46.11 64.15
N ARG A 61 -2.42 -45.10 63.27
CA ARG A 61 -2.95 -45.13 61.87
C ARG A 61 -3.33 -43.75 61.31
N PHE A 62 -3.21 -42.68 62.09
CA PHE A 62 -3.63 -41.34 61.66
C PHE A 62 -2.59 -40.55 60.82
N ARG A 63 -1.31 -40.95 60.80
CA ARG A 63 -0.26 -40.21 60.07
C ARG A 63 -0.20 -40.50 58.58
N PHE A 64 -0.62 -41.68 58.12
CA PHE A 64 -0.53 -42.05 56.70
C PHE A 64 -1.64 -41.42 55.87
N ALA A 65 -2.86 -41.34 56.40
CA ALA A 65 -3.99 -40.69 55.73
C ALA A 65 -3.80 -39.15 55.64
N GLN A 66 -3.22 -38.53 56.66
CA GLN A 66 -2.87 -37.10 56.63
C GLN A 66 -1.72 -36.83 55.65
N LEU A 67 -0.71 -37.69 55.58
CA LEU A 67 0.38 -37.56 54.60
C LEU A 67 -0.13 -37.75 53.17
N LEU A 68 -1.02 -38.72 52.92
CA LEU A 68 -1.68 -38.91 51.63
C LEU A 68 -2.60 -37.74 51.28
N ALA A 69 -3.36 -37.19 52.22
CA ALA A 69 -4.20 -36.02 51.98
C ALA A 69 -3.37 -34.76 51.69
N VAL A 70 -2.25 -34.55 52.39
CA VAL A 70 -1.33 -33.44 52.13
C VAL A 70 -0.61 -33.61 50.80
N VAL A 71 -0.13 -34.81 50.46
CA VAL A 71 0.50 -35.10 49.15
C VAL A 71 -0.53 -34.99 48.02
N SER A 72 -1.79 -35.40 48.24
CA SER A 72 -2.87 -35.25 47.26
C SER A 72 -3.27 -33.79 47.10
N CYS A 73 -3.35 -33.01 48.17
CA CYS A 73 -3.59 -31.57 48.10
C CYS A 73 -2.42 -30.82 47.46
N PHE A 74 -1.17 -31.21 47.72
CA PHE A 74 0.01 -30.64 47.05
C PHE A 74 0.05 -31.04 45.57
N ALA A 75 -0.25 -32.29 45.23
CA ALA A 75 -0.35 -32.73 43.85
C ALA A 75 -1.50 -32.02 43.12
N LEU A 76 -2.64 -31.81 43.77
CA LEU A 76 -3.79 -31.10 43.21
C LEU A 76 -3.55 -29.58 43.14
N LEU A 77 -2.81 -29.00 44.10
CA LEU A 77 -2.32 -27.62 44.02
C LEU A 77 -1.26 -27.46 42.95
N ILE A 78 -0.36 -28.44 42.75
CA ILE A 78 0.62 -28.46 41.66
C ILE A 78 -0.10 -28.67 40.33
N ILE A 79 -1.13 -29.52 40.25
CA ILE A 79 -1.95 -29.70 39.04
C ILE A 79 -2.78 -28.44 38.78
N LEU A 80 -3.35 -27.78 39.78
CA LEU A 80 -4.06 -26.51 39.64
C LEU A 80 -3.10 -25.35 39.33
N TYR A 81 -1.87 -25.37 39.86
CA TYR A 81 -0.82 -24.40 39.56
C TYR A 81 -0.25 -24.60 38.16
N MET A 82 -0.03 -25.86 37.75
CA MET A 82 0.34 -26.26 36.39
C MET A 82 -0.81 -25.98 35.42
N GLN A 83 -2.08 -26.21 35.79
CA GLN A 83 -3.25 -25.85 34.99
C GLN A 83 -3.42 -24.32 34.90
N ARG A 84 -3.17 -23.57 35.98
CA ARG A 84 -3.17 -22.09 35.97
C ARG A 84 -2.04 -21.55 35.08
N SER A 85 -0.88 -22.23 35.07
CA SER A 85 0.24 -21.95 34.17
C SER A 85 0.00 -22.39 32.71
N ILE A 86 -0.94 -23.31 32.45
CA ILE A 86 -1.31 -23.79 31.10
C ILE A 86 -2.52 -23.01 30.54
N PHE A 87 -3.35 -22.38 31.37
CA PHE A 87 -4.62 -21.75 30.96
C PHE A 87 -4.75 -20.24 31.17
N ASN A 88 -3.82 -19.57 31.86
CA ASN A 88 -3.70 -18.11 31.75
C ASN A 88 -2.58 -17.80 30.76
N LYS A 89 -2.92 -17.60 29.49
CA LYS A 89 -2.06 -16.80 28.61
C LYS A 89 -2.08 -15.39 29.19
N GLU A 90 -1.13 -15.08 30.07
CA GLU A 90 -1.01 -13.74 30.63
C GLU A 90 -0.84 -12.75 29.49
N ILE A 91 -1.66 -11.70 29.52
CA ILE A 91 -1.60 -10.63 28.54
C ILE A 91 -0.24 -9.96 28.71
N TYR A 92 0.58 -10.02 27.66
CA TYR A 92 1.88 -9.38 27.65
C TYR A 92 1.77 -7.91 27.27
N ALA A 93 1.13 -7.62 26.15
CA ALA A 93 0.92 -6.25 25.67
C ALA A 93 -0.36 -6.12 24.84
N TYR A 94 -0.82 -4.88 24.71
CA TYR A 94 -1.84 -4.45 23.76
C TYR A 94 -1.15 -3.71 22.62
N VAL A 95 -1.40 -4.11 21.38
CA VAL A 95 -0.81 -3.53 20.18
C VAL A 95 -1.94 -2.97 19.32
N HIS A 96 -1.88 -1.67 19.01
CA HIS A 96 -2.84 -1.04 18.12
C HIS A 96 -2.16 -0.79 16.77
N ILE A 97 -2.86 -1.05 15.68
CA ILE A 97 -2.47 -0.67 14.34
C ILE A 97 -3.53 0.25 13.74
N ASP A 98 -3.07 1.37 13.21
CA ASP A 98 -3.90 2.44 12.67
C ASP A 98 -3.51 2.71 11.21
N ILE A 99 -4.45 2.38 10.33
CA ILE A 99 -4.36 2.39 8.86
C ILE A 99 -5.69 2.84 8.24
N ASN A 100 -6.48 3.60 9.02
CA ASN A 100 -7.85 4.01 8.72
C ASN A 100 -8.84 2.86 8.50
N PRO A 101 -8.54 1.67 9.04
CA PRO A 101 -9.18 1.25 10.29
C PRO A 101 -8.23 1.24 11.50
N SER A 102 -8.80 1.18 12.71
CA SER A 102 -8.07 1.11 13.98
C SER A 102 -8.34 -0.24 14.67
N ILE A 103 -7.29 -1.05 14.86
CA ILE A 103 -7.41 -2.43 15.33
C ILE A 103 -6.56 -2.61 16.59
N GLU A 104 -7.11 -3.22 17.63
CA GLU A 104 -6.37 -3.67 18.82
C GLU A 104 -6.09 -5.16 18.74
N MET A 105 -4.85 -5.56 19.02
CA MET A 105 -4.41 -6.94 19.19
C MET A 105 -3.82 -7.12 20.59
N THR A 106 -4.28 -8.13 21.31
CA THR A 106 -3.68 -8.56 22.58
C THR A 106 -2.67 -9.67 22.32
N ILE A 107 -1.43 -9.53 22.78
CA ILE A 107 -0.37 -10.55 22.58
C ILE A 107 0.04 -11.21 23.89
N ASP A 108 0.51 -12.46 23.81
CA ASP A 108 1.19 -13.17 24.91
C ASP A 108 2.72 -12.98 24.86
N LEU A 109 3.45 -13.56 25.83
CA LEU A 109 4.91 -13.47 25.94
C LEU A 109 5.68 -14.04 24.73
N ASN A 110 5.03 -14.86 23.90
CA ASN A 110 5.62 -15.41 22.67
C ASN A 110 5.24 -14.57 21.45
N ASN A 111 4.68 -13.37 21.65
CA ASN A 111 4.17 -12.47 20.61
C ASN A 111 3.06 -13.09 19.77
N ILE A 112 2.30 -14.04 20.33
CA ILE A 112 1.16 -14.64 19.67
C ILE A 112 -0.08 -13.79 19.96
N VAL A 113 -0.82 -13.43 18.91
CA VAL A 113 -2.08 -12.71 19.01
C VAL A 113 -3.11 -13.62 19.67
N THR A 114 -3.57 -13.26 20.86
CA THR A 114 -4.55 -14.01 21.66
C THR A 114 -5.97 -13.49 21.49
N LYS A 115 -6.11 -12.21 21.14
CA LYS A 115 -7.40 -11.53 20.94
C LYS A 115 -7.23 -10.39 19.94
N VAL A 116 -8.25 -10.14 19.14
CA VAL A 116 -8.37 -8.97 18.26
C VAL A 116 -9.69 -8.24 18.54
N VAL A 117 -9.64 -6.92 18.58
CA VAL A 117 -10.79 -6.03 18.82
C VAL A 117 -10.83 -4.93 17.77
N ALA A 118 -12.01 -4.75 17.17
CA ALA A 118 -12.34 -3.61 16.33
C ALA A 118 -12.53 -2.36 17.21
N ILE A 119 -11.73 -1.31 17.01
CA ILE A 119 -11.82 -0.07 17.82
C ILE A 119 -12.88 0.87 17.25
N ASN A 120 -12.98 0.97 15.92
CA ASN A 120 -13.93 1.84 15.22
C ASN A 120 -14.78 1.06 14.19
N ASP A 121 -15.82 1.70 13.65
CA ASP A 121 -16.76 1.02 12.74
C ASP A 121 -16.09 0.52 11.46
N SER A 122 -15.13 1.28 10.89
CA SER A 122 -14.36 0.84 9.73
C SER A 122 -13.57 -0.45 10.02
N SER A 123 -13.02 -0.60 11.23
CA SER A 123 -12.33 -1.83 11.63
C SER A 123 -13.25 -3.04 11.80
N LYS A 124 -14.55 -2.86 12.09
CA LYS A 124 -15.49 -3.99 12.19
C LYS A 124 -15.70 -4.66 10.85
N GLU A 125 -15.89 -3.86 9.79
CA GLU A 125 -16.02 -4.37 8.43
C GLU A 125 -14.69 -4.94 7.93
N PHE A 126 -13.60 -4.20 8.17
CA PHE A 126 -12.27 -4.60 7.74
C PHE A 126 -11.82 -5.93 8.34
N LEU A 127 -12.16 -6.21 9.61
CA LEU A 127 -11.80 -7.46 10.26
C LEU A 127 -12.65 -8.67 9.83
N LYS A 128 -13.70 -8.48 9.03
CA LYS A 128 -14.42 -9.62 8.44
C LYS A 128 -13.45 -10.48 7.62
N ASP A 129 -13.55 -11.79 7.81
CA ASP A 129 -12.74 -12.81 7.14
C ASP A 129 -11.23 -12.81 7.45
N LEU A 130 -10.73 -11.88 8.27
CA LEU A 130 -9.36 -11.88 8.77
C LEU A 130 -9.19 -12.78 10.00
N LYS A 131 -8.45 -13.88 9.85
CA LYS A 131 -8.13 -14.81 10.94
C LYS A 131 -6.78 -14.48 11.58
N LEU A 132 -6.80 -13.51 12.49
CA LEU A 132 -5.60 -13.00 13.15
C LEU A 132 -5.25 -13.71 14.47
N ASN A 133 -6.25 -14.27 15.17
CA ASN A 133 -6.03 -14.97 16.44
C ASN A 133 -5.12 -16.21 16.22
N GLN A 134 -4.22 -16.43 17.17
CA GLN A 134 -3.21 -17.50 17.20
C GLN A 134 -2.07 -17.36 16.17
N LYS A 135 -2.05 -16.28 15.37
CA LYS A 135 -0.89 -15.94 14.55
C LYS A 135 0.17 -15.23 15.40
N SER A 136 1.43 -15.31 14.96
CA SER A 136 2.46 -14.41 15.48
C SER A 136 2.16 -12.97 15.04
N LEU A 137 2.56 -12.00 15.85
CA LEU A 137 2.22 -10.59 15.65
C LEU A 137 2.69 -10.04 14.28
N ASP A 138 3.88 -10.42 13.84
CA ASP A 138 4.42 -10.11 12.51
C ASP A 138 3.49 -10.60 11.38
N ARG A 139 3.06 -11.85 11.42
CA ARG A 139 2.13 -12.43 10.45
C ARG A 139 0.77 -11.75 10.47
N ALA A 140 0.25 -11.43 11.66
CA ALA A 140 -1.01 -10.71 11.79
C ALA A 140 -0.92 -9.30 11.18
N VAL A 141 0.21 -8.59 11.37
CA VAL A 141 0.45 -7.29 10.73
C VAL A 141 0.58 -7.43 9.21
N GLU A 142 1.27 -8.45 8.69
CA GLU A 142 1.34 -8.72 7.24
C GLU A 142 -0.05 -8.94 6.62
N ASP A 143 -0.92 -9.75 7.25
CA ASP A 143 -2.28 -9.98 6.73
C ASP A 143 -3.10 -8.69 6.70
N ILE A 144 -2.92 -7.83 7.72
CA ILE A 144 -3.60 -6.52 7.77
C ILE A 144 -3.12 -5.66 6.61
N LEU A 145 -1.80 -5.55 6.41
CA LEU A 145 -1.24 -4.76 5.31
C LEU A 145 -1.68 -5.27 3.94
N GLU A 146 -1.74 -6.59 3.74
CA GLU A 146 -2.22 -7.20 2.51
C GLU A 146 -3.64 -6.74 2.18
N LYS A 147 -4.56 -6.91 3.13
CA LYS A 147 -5.96 -6.49 2.95
C LYS A 147 -6.09 -4.98 2.77
N SER A 148 -5.27 -4.18 3.45
CA SER A 148 -5.27 -2.72 3.29
C SER A 148 -4.91 -2.28 1.89
N VAL A 149 -3.93 -2.94 1.28
CA VAL A 149 -3.53 -2.68 -0.10
C VAL A 149 -4.62 -3.11 -1.07
N GLU A 150 -5.17 -4.33 -0.91
CA GLU A 150 -6.26 -4.84 -1.74
C GLU A 150 -7.52 -3.97 -1.66
N SER A 151 -7.74 -3.32 -0.53
CA SER A 151 -8.88 -2.42 -0.28
C SER A 151 -8.58 -0.96 -0.59
N ALA A 152 -7.43 -0.64 -1.20
CA ALA A 152 -6.96 0.72 -1.52
C ALA A 152 -6.92 1.70 -0.32
N LEU A 153 -6.82 1.17 0.91
CA LEU A 153 -6.68 1.97 2.14
C LEU A 153 -5.27 2.52 2.30
N ILE A 154 -4.29 1.90 1.63
CA ILE A 154 -2.93 2.41 1.47
C ILE A 154 -2.76 2.86 0.03
N ASN A 155 -2.53 4.15 -0.19
CA ASN A 155 -2.35 4.77 -1.50
C ASN A 155 -1.39 5.98 -1.42
N GLU A 156 -1.20 6.73 -2.51
CA GLU A 156 -0.24 7.85 -2.54
C GLU A 156 -0.53 8.96 -1.52
N GLU A 157 -1.81 9.20 -1.22
CA GLU A 157 -2.27 10.25 -0.30
C GLU A 157 -2.38 9.74 1.14
N SER A 158 -2.71 8.47 1.34
CA SER A 158 -2.81 7.83 2.65
C SER A 158 -1.89 6.60 2.72
N ASN A 159 -0.63 6.82 3.13
CA ASN A 159 0.39 5.77 3.25
C ASN A 159 1.07 5.70 4.63
N ASN A 160 0.55 6.40 5.63
CA ASN A 160 1.08 6.29 6.99
C ASN A 160 0.41 5.15 7.73
N VAL A 161 1.22 4.32 8.38
CA VAL A 161 0.78 3.23 9.26
C VAL A 161 1.36 3.49 10.64
N ILE A 162 0.52 3.60 11.67
CA ILE A 162 1.01 3.76 13.05
C ILE A 162 0.75 2.49 13.84
N ILE A 163 1.81 1.92 14.43
CA ILE A 163 1.73 0.77 15.34
C ILE A 163 2.14 1.21 16.74
N CYS A 164 1.17 1.25 17.64
CA CYS A 164 1.40 1.57 19.05
C CYS A 164 1.37 0.32 19.92
N ALA A 165 2.13 0.28 21.00
CA ALA A 165 2.01 -0.80 21.99
C ALA A 165 2.02 -0.29 23.43
N HIS A 166 1.19 -0.90 24.27
CA HIS A 166 1.14 -0.70 25.71
C HIS A 166 1.41 -2.03 26.43
N LEU A 167 2.43 -2.03 27.28
CA LEU A 167 2.82 -3.20 28.07
C LEU A 167 1.81 -3.41 29.21
N ALA A 168 1.35 -4.64 29.43
CA ALA A 168 0.38 -4.92 30.50
C ALA A 168 0.96 -4.57 31.89
N GLU A 169 0.09 -4.19 32.83
CA GLU A 169 0.48 -3.72 34.17
C GLU A 169 1.42 -4.69 34.92
N THR A 170 1.25 -6.00 34.69
CA THR A 170 2.12 -7.04 35.26
C THR A 170 3.60 -6.86 34.87
N TYR A 171 3.85 -6.36 33.66
CA TYR A 171 5.18 -6.22 33.07
C TYR A 171 5.64 -4.75 32.96
N SER A 172 4.75 -3.78 33.17
CA SER A 172 4.99 -2.35 32.90
C SER A 172 6.16 -1.73 33.68
N ASN A 173 6.50 -2.29 34.84
CA ASN A 173 7.59 -1.82 35.68
C ASN A 173 8.93 -2.56 35.43
N GLU A 174 8.93 -3.58 34.56
CA GLU A 174 10.13 -4.36 34.24
C GLU A 174 10.89 -3.71 33.08
N LYS A 175 12.04 -3.08 33.39
CA LYS A 175 12.89 -2.42 32.38
C LYS A 175 13.25 -3.34 31.20
N LYS A 176 13.46 -4.63 31.47
CA LYS A 176 13.77 -5.63 30.45
C LYS A 176 12.59 -5.81 29.48
N GLU A 177 11.37 -5.85 29.98
CA GLU A 177 10.17 -6.03 29.15
C GLU A 177 9.83 -4.78 28.36
N VAL A 178 10.07 -3.60 28.91
CA VAL A 178 10.06 -2.34 28.16
C VAL A 178 11.05 -2.39 26.98
N GLN A 179 12.27 -2.90 27.19
CA GLN A 179 13.24 -3.05 26.10
C GLN A 179 12.82 -4.10 25.07
N ASN A 180 12.26 -5.23 25.51
CA ASN A 180 11.76 -6.28 24.63
C ASN A 180 10.63 -5.76 23.71
N LEU A 181 9.66 -5.04 24.27
CA LEU A 181 8.55 -4.51 23.49
C LEU A 181 8.99 -3.42 22.51
N ASN A 182 9.99 -2.58 22.87
CA ASN A 182 10.59 -1.63 21.93
C ASN A 182 11.24 -2.37 20.74
N ARG A 183 12.00 -3.45 20.99
CA ARG A 183 12.59 -4.26 19.92
C ARG A 183 11.52 -4.88 19.01
N ILE A 184 10.38 -5.29 19.56
CA ILE A 184 9.26 -5.79 18.77
C ILE A 184 8.70 -4.69 17.87
N LEU A 185 8.49 -3.48 18.41
CA LEU A 185 8.04 -2.32 17.64
C LEU A 185 9.03 -1.94 16.52
N ASP A 186 10.34 -1.94 16.79
CA ASP A 186 11.36 -1.66 15.78
C ASP A 186 11.31 -2.67 14.63
N ASN A 187 11.16 -3.96 14.95
CA ASN A 187 11.01 -5.01 13.95
C ASN A 187 9.74 -4.82 13.10
N LEU A 188 8.61 -4.46 13.72
CA LEU A 188 7.37 -4.18 13.00
C LEU A 188 7.51 -2.94 12.11
N LYS A 189 8.20 -1.90 12.57
CA LYS A 189 8.49 -0.71 11.73
C LYS A 189 9.20 -1.10 10.44
N VAL A 190 10.25 -1.92 10.55
CA VAL A 190 11.02 -2.40 9.39
C VAL A 190 10.16 -3.29 8.48
N LEU A 191 9.37 -4.20 9.05
CA LEU A 191 8.46 -5.07 8.29
C LEU A 191 7.43 -4.24 7.52
N THR A 192 6.78 -3.28 8.18
CA THR A 192 5.73 -2.45 7.59
C THR A 192 6.27 -1.50 6.53
N SER A 193 7.44 -0.88 6.75
CA SER A 193 8.06 0.02 5.77
C SER A 193 8.55 -0.69 4.50
N ASN A 194 8.90 -1.97 4.59
CA ASN A 194 9.42 -2.76 3.46
C ASN A 194 8.37 -3.75 2.92
N TYR A 195 7.09 -3.52 3.19
CA TYR A 195 6.04 -4.41 2.74
C TYR A 195 5.84 -4.28 1.23
N ARG A 196 6.38 -5.26 0.48
CA ARG A 196 6.41 -5.27 -1.00
C ARG A 196 7.09 -4.00 -1.55
N ASP A 197 6.83 -3.66 -2.82
CA ASP A 197 7.32 -2.44 -3.48
C ASP A 197 6.43 -1.21 -3.22
N ILE A 198 5.66 -1.21 -2.14
CA ILE A 198 4.70 -0.16 -1.81
C ILE A 198 5.35 0.83 -0.83
N LYS A 199 5.24 2.11 -1.13
CA LYS A 199 5.79 3.17 -0.28
C LYS A 199 4.92 3.36 0.97
N ILE A 200 5.30 2.74 2.09
CA ILE A 200 4.62 2.88 3.39
C ILE A 200 5.49 3.65 4.40
N ASN A 201 4.91 4.70 4.98
CA ASN A 201 5.50 5.46 6.07
C ASN A 201 5.10 4.85 7.42
N ALA A 202 5.88 3.90 7.90
CA ALA A 202 5.61 3.22 9.17
C ALA A 202 6.12 4.02 10.38
N HIS A 203 5.25 4.22 11.37
CA HIS A 203 5.56 4.86 12.65
C HIS A 203 5.26 3.89 13.77
N THR A 204 6.13 3.83 14.78
CA THR A 204 5.94 2.94 15.92
C THR A 204 6.18 3.67 17.23
N LEU A 205 5.34 3.39 18.24
CA LEU A 205 5.42 4.11 19.50
C LEU A 205 5.01 3.23 20.69
N MET A 206 5.81 3.24 21.74
CA MET A 206 5.41 2.70 23.03
C MET A 206 4.58 3.72 23.81
N VAL A 207 3.48 3.26 24.39
CA VAL A 207 2.46 4.13 24.98
C VAL A 207 2.36 3.89 26.51
N PRO A 208 2.44 4.96 27.34
CA PRO A 208 2.26 4.85 28.79
C PRO A 208 0.83 4.45 29.19
N SER A 209 0.67 3.88 30.40
CA SER A 209 -0.64 3.44 30.93
C SER A 209 -1.69 4.54 30.96
N GLU A 210 -1.30 5.78 31.28
CA GLU A 210 -2.23 6.92 31.30
C GLU A 210 -2.86 7.16 29.93
N VAL A 211 -2.04 7.18 28.87
CA VAL A 211 -2.48 7.39 27.49
C VAL A 211 -3.33 6.21 27.01
N PHE A 212 -2.94 4.98 27.33
CA PHE A 212 -3.72 3.78 27.03
C PHE A 212 -5.12 3.83 27.68
N ASN A 213 -5.20 4.15 28.97
CA ASN A 213 -6.45 4.24 29.71
C ASN A 213 -7.34 5.36 29.16
N LYS A 214 -6.76 6.53 28.85
CA LYS A 214 -7.49 7.65 28.26
C LYS A 214 -8.01 7.36 26.85
N ALA A 215 -7.22 6.69 26.01
CA ALA A 215 -7.67 6.27 24.69
C ALA A 215 -8.88 5.33 24.80
N LYS A 216 -8.82 4.38 25.73
CA LYS A 216 -9.92 3.44 26.01
C LYS A 216 -11.18 4.13 26.54
N GLU A 217 -11.04 5.08 27.47
CA GLU A 217 -12.16 5.90 27.98
C GLU A 217 -12.87 6.67 26.86
N ASN A 218 -12.12 7.13 25.85
CA ASN A 218 -12.63 7.90 24.73
C ASN A 218 -13.03 7.05 23.51
N ASN A 219 -12.92 5.71 23.60
CA ASN A 219 -13.18 4.77 22.51
C ASN A 219 -12.40 5.12 21.21
N VAL A 220 -11.11 5.40 21.36
CA VAL A 220 -10.17 5.66 20.26
C VAL A 220 -8.94 4.78 20.41
N SER A 221 -8.16 4.63 19.34
CA SER A 221 -6.89 3.93 19.42
C SER A 221 -5.84 4.76 20.18
N MET A 222 -4.81 4.08 20.70
CA MET A 222 -3.70 4.74 21.37
C MET A 222 -3.03 5.78 20.48
N SER A 223 -2.79 5.46 19.19
CA SER A 223 -2.12 6.39 18.29
C SER A 223 -2.98 7.63 17.99
N ARG A 224 -4.29 7.45 17.76
CA ARG A 224 -5.23 8.57 17.54
C ARG A 224 -5.28 9.48 18.75
N TYR A 225 -5.30 8.92 19.96
CA TYR A 225 -5.26 9.73 21.18
C TYR A 225 -3.91 10.47 21.37
N VAL A 226 -2.79 9.84 21.01
CA VAL A 226 -1.47 10.50 21.00
C VAL A 226 -1.45 11.65 20.00
N LEU A 227 -1.95 11.44 18.77
CA LEU A 227 -2.04 12.47 17.74
C LEU A 227 -2.92 13.63 18.18
N PHE A 228 -4.09 13.34 18.76
CA PHE A 228 -4.98 14.33 19.35
C PHE A 228 -4.27 15.22 20.38
N LYS A 229 -3.53 14.62 21.31
CA LYS A 229 -2.77 15.38 22.32
C LYS A 229 -1.64 16.20 21.73
N GLU A 230 -0.99 15.71 20.68
CA GLU A 230 0.05 16.47 20.00
C GLU A 230 -0.51 17.61 19.15
N LEU A 231 -1.68 17.43 18.51
CA LEU A 231 -2.42 18.48 17.81
C LEU A 231 -2.90 19.57 18.76
N GLU A 232 -3.53 19.18 19.89
CA GLU A 232 -3.99 20.09 20.95
C GLU A 232 -2.82 20.92 21.49
N LYS A 233 -1.68 20.28 21.79
CA LYS A 233 -0.47 20.94 22.27
C LYS A 233 0.09 21.94 21.27
N ARG A 234 -0.10 21.70 19.97
CA ARG A 234 0.34 22.60 18.90
C ARG A 234 -0.65 23.74 18.65
N GLY A 235 -1.84 23.71 19.25
CA GLY A 235 -2.85 24.75 19.11
C GLY A 235 -3.86 24.49 17.99
N PHE A 236 -3.95 23.26 17.48
CA PHE A 236 -5.04 22.88 16.58
C PHE A 236 -6.31 22.58 17.38
N GLU A 237 -7.46 23.06 16.89
CA GLU A 237 -8.77 22.87 17.53
C GLU A 237 -9.43 21.57 17.03
N TYR A 238 -9.01 20.42 17.57
CA TYR A 238 -9.68 19.14 17.35
C TYR A 238 -10.48 18.74 18.59
N SER A 239 -11.60 18.05 18.38
CA SER A 239 -12.30 17.29 19.41
C SER A 239 -11.93 15.80 19.35
N ILE A 240 -12.28 15.07 20.41
CA ILE A 240 -12.16 13.61 20.45
C ILE A 240 -13.04 12.93 19.38
N GLU A 241 -14.11 13.57 18.93
CA GLU A 241 -14.97 12.99 17.91
C GLU A 241 -14.35 13.13 16.51
N ASP A 242 -13.72 14.28 16.22
CA ASP A 242 -13.06 14.54 14.93
C ASP A 242 -11.99 13.47 14.66
N ILE A 243 -11.15 13.19 15.66
CA ILE A 243 -10.05 12.22 15.54
C ILE A 243 -10.50 10.76 15.50
N LYS A 244 -11.80 10.42 15.56
CA LYS A 244 -12.27 9.03 15.36
C LYS A 244 -12.35 8.64 13.90
N THR A 245 -12.72 9.59 13.05
CA THR A 245 -12.98 9.37 11.62
C THR A 245 -11.89 9.96 10.74
N GLU A 246 -11.13 10.92 11.24
CA GLU A 246 -10.09 11.59 10.46
C GLU A 246 -9.02 10.63 9.95
N ASP A 247 -8.47 10.90 8.77
CA ASP A 247 -7.39 10.10 8.20
C ASP A 247 -6.08 10.28 9.01
N VAL A 248 -5.42 9.18 9.35
CA VAL A 248 -4.19 9.20 10.16
C VAL A 248 -3.01 9.85 9.44
N SER A 249 -2.89 9.68 8.12
CA SER A 249 -1.91 10.36 7.29
C SER A 249 -2.16 11.86 7.27
N TYR A 250 -3.43 12.28 7.17
CA TYR A 250 -3.81 13.69 7.26
C TYR A 250 -3.45 14.30 8.62
N MET A 251 -3.85 13.64 9.73
CA MET A 251 -3.52 14.11 11.08
C MET A 251 -1.99 14.21 11.33
N LEU A 252 -1.22 13.24 10.83
CA LEU A 252 0.25 13.31 10.88
C LEU A 252 0.79 14.47 10.05
N GLY A 253 0.22 14.72 8.88
CA GLY A 253 0.55 15.86 8.03
C GLY A 253 0.38 17.19 8.76
N LYS A 254 -0.70 17.36 9.54
CA LYS A 254 -0.94 18.56 10.36
C LYS A 254 0.14 18.82 11.40
N LEU A 255 0.78 17.78 11.93
CA LEU A 255 1.92 17.94 12.84
C LEU A 255 3.14 18.60 12.19
N THR A 256 3.17 18.76 10.87
CA THR A 256 4.24 19.50 10.17
C THR A 256 3.86 20.94 9.84
N GLN A 257 2.61 21.32 10.08
CA GLN A 257 2.03 22.62 9.73
C GLN A 257 1.90 23.54 10.95
N ARG A 258 1.65 24.83 10.72
CA ARG A 258 1.28 25.78 11.79
C ARG A 258 -0.25 25.79 11.94
N PRO A 259 -0.82 25.96 13.15
CA PRO A 259 -2.27 26.05 13.33
C PRO A 259 -2.92 27.19 12.53
N GLU A 260 -2.17 28.28 12.31
CA GLU A 260 -2.59 29.39 11.45
C GLU A 260 -2.84 28.95 10.00
N ASP A 261 -2.19 27.89 9.53
CA ASP A 261 -2.42 27.31 8.20
C ASP A 261 -3.73 26.50 8.15
N ASP A 262 -4.27 26.05 9.28
CA ASP A 262 -5.55 25.31 9.37
C ASP A 262 -6.72 26.23 9.01
N THR A 263 -6.66 27.50 9.43
CA THR A 263 -7.62 28.53 9.01
C THR A 263 -7.60 28.79 7.50
N LYS A 264 -6.48 28.47 6.81
CA LYS A 264 -6.38 28.52 5.36
C LYS A 264 -6.95 27.27 4.69
N GLU A 265 -6.90 26.13 5.35
CA GLU A 265 -7.49 24.87 4.87
C GLU A 265 -9.02 24.93 4.94
N ASP A 266 -9.57 25.50 6.01
CA ASP A 266 -11.02 25.72 6.18
C ASP A 266 -11.62 26.71 5.17
N ILE A 267 -10.81 27.62 4.65
CA ILE A 267 -11.18 28.54 3.56
C ILE A 267 -10.69 28.05 2.20
N LYS A 268 -10.01 26.91 2.11
CA LYS A 268 -9.53 26.37 0.84
C LYS A 268 -10.72 25.84 0.05
N PRO A 269 -10.94 26.29 -1.19
CA PRO A 269 -12.02 25.74 -2.00
C PRO A 269 -11.73 24.27 -2.33
N LYS A 270 -12.77 23.45 -2.37
CA LYS A 270 -12.71 22.07 -2.86
C LYS A 270 -12.82 22.10 -4.38
N ALA A 271 -11.71 21.84 -5.08
CA ALA A 271 -11.72 21.68 -6.53
C ALA A 271 -12.25 20.29 -6.90
N ALA A 272 -13.09 20.25 -7.93
CA ALA A 272 -13.62 19.04 -8.53
C ALA A 272 -14.01 19.35 -9.98
N PHE A 273 -13.84 18.40 -10.89
CA PHE A 273 -14.34 18.51 -12.25
C PHE A 273 -14.80 17.19 -12.82
N THR A 274 -15.57 17.29 -13.89
CA THR A 274 -15.88 16.19 -14.81
C THR A 274 -15.41 16.56 -16.22
N TYR A 275 -15.32 15.57 -17.10
CA TYR A 275 -15.01 15.79 -18.50
C TYR A 275 -15.89 14.92 -19.41
N THR A 276 -16.04 15.34 -20.66
CA THR A 276 -16.82 14.58 -21.66
C THR A 276 -16.18 14.78 -23.04
N PRO A 277 -16.03 13.72 -23.86
CA PRO A 277 -16.40 12.32 -23.60
C PRO A 277 -15.51 11.63 -22.54
N GLU A 278 -15.98 10.52 -21.95
CA GLU A 278 -15.15 9.67 -21.05
C GLU A 278 -14.04 8.96 -21.82
N GLU A 279 -14.36 8.46 -23.02
CA GLU A 279 -13.39 7.91 -23.96
C GLU A 279 -12.94 9.01 -24.92
N ILE A 280 -11.69 9.44 -24.77
CA ILE A 280 -11.13 10.57 -25.52
C ILE A 280 -10.17 10.05 -26.58
N THR A 281 -10.32 10.57 -27.80
CA THR A 281 -9.39 10.32 -28.88
C THR A 281 -8.68 11.58 -29.38
N ILE A 282 -7.53 11.42 -30.03
CA ILE A 282 -6.78 12.55 -30.62
C ILE A 282 -7.71 13.39 -31.50
N GLY A 283 -7.70 14.69 -31.28
CA GLY A 283 -8.49 15.66 -32.04
C GLY A 283 -9.93 15.83 -31.56
N ASP A 284 -10.41 15.02 -30.61
CA ASP A 284 -11.72 15.25 -29.98
C ASP A 284 -11.73 16.57 -29.21
N VAL A 285 -12.89 17.23 -29.19
CA VAL A 285 -13.15 18.33 -28.24
C VAL A 285 -13.51 17.71 -26.91
N VAL A 286 -12.58 17.80 -25.95
CA VAL A 286 -12.86 17.42 -24.57
C VAL A 286 -13.39 18.64 -23.85
N LYS A 287 -14.62 18.54 -23.35
CA LYS A 287 -15.21 19.57 -22.50
C LYS A 287 -14.95 19.23 -21.04
N PHE A 288 -14.29 20.13 -20.33
CA PHE A 288 -14.04 20.05 -18.89
C PHE A 288 -15.00 20.98 -18.15
N ASP A 289 -15.61 20.49 -17.08
CA ASP A 289 -16.59 21.22 -16.28
C ASP A 289 -16.25 21.16 -14.78
N ALA A 290 -15.88 22.32 -14.21
CA ALA A 290 -15.58 22.47 -12.79
C ALA A 290 -16.80 22.88 -11.95
N THR A 291 -18.02 22.61 -12.41
CA THR A 291 -19.25 23.05 -11.70
C THR A 291 -19.41 22.48 -10.31
N ASP A 292 -18.86 21.29 -10.05
CA ASP A 292 -18.89 20.64 -8.74
C ASP A 292 -17.83 21.16 -7.76
N SER A 293 -17.02 22.14 -8.17
CA SER A 293 -16.10 22.83 -7.26
C SER A 293 -16.86 23.72 -6.27
N GLU A 294 -16.44 23.70 -5.01
CA GLU A 294 -17.12 24.39 -3.90
C GLU A 294 -16.16 25.31 -3.14
N ALA A 295 -16.62 26.51 -2.80
CA ALA A 295 -15.93 27.33 -1.81
C ALA A 295 -16.49 27.01 -0.42
N LEU A 296 -15.68 26.39 0.45
CA LEU A 296 -16.06 26.13 1.85
C LEU A 296 -16.35 27.44 2.60
N GLN A 297 -15.64 28.51 2.25
CA GLN A 297 -15.95 29.88 2.65
C GLN A 297 -15.74 30.86 1.49
N GLY A 298 -16.62 31.86 1.43
CA GLY A 298 -16.62 32.88 0.38
C GLY A 298 -17.26 32.39 -0.91
N SER A 299 -16.74 32.84 -2.05
CA SER A 299 -17.16 32.39 -3.38
C SER A 299 -15.95 32.14 -4.27
N ILE A 300 -16.06 31.19 -5.20
CA ILE A 300 -15.01 30.94 -6.19
C ILE A 300 -14.89 32.16 -7.10
N SER A 301 -13.67 32.70 -7.21
CA SER A 301 -13.35 33.87 -8.03
C SER A 301 -12.62 33.50 -9.32
N GLN A 302 -11.88 32.37 -9.37
CA GLN A 302 -11.08 31.97 -10.52
C GLN A 302 -11.01 30.44 -10.67
N TYR A 303 -10.95 29.98 -11.91
CA TYR A 303 -10.68 28.60 -12.32
C TYR A 303 -9.54 28.62 -13.34
N SER A 304 -8.51 27.80 -13.12
CA SER A 304 -7.36 27.65 -14.02
C SER A 304 -7.03 26.18 -14.22
N TRP A 305 -6.66 25.84 -15.43
CA TRP A 305 -6.45 24.48 -15.89
C TRP A 305 -5.05 24.32 -16.45
N ASP A 306 -4.41 23.21 -16.12
CA ASP A 306 -3.24 22.66 -16.81
C ASP A 306 -3.68 21.30 -17.36
N PHE A 307 -3.61 21.14 -18.68
CA PHE A 307 -4.10 19.93 -19.35
C PHE A 307 -3.07 18.80 -19.39
N GLY A 308 -1.85 19.03 -18.89
CA GLY A 308 -0.78 18.03 -18.81
C GLY A 308 0.02 17.84 -20.12
N ASP A 309 -0.34 18.54 -21.20
CA ASP A 309 0.34 18.53 -22.50
C ASP A 309 1.10 19.84 -22.78
N GLY A 310 1.19 20.72 -21.77
CA GLY A 310 1.78 22.05 -21.87
C GLY A 310 0.78 23.17 -22.20
N ALA A 311 -0.46 22.84 -22.56
CA ALA A 311 -1.53 23.82 -22.72
C ALA A 311 -2.21 24.16 -21.38
N ASN A 312 -2.76 25.38 -21.30
CA ASN A 312 -3.47 25.87 -20.12
C ASN A 312 -4.83 26.47 -20.50
N GLY A 313 -5.77 26.46 -19.56
CA GLY A 313 -7.12 27.01 -19.73
C GLY A 313 -7.55 27.89 -18.55
N VAL A 314 -8.54 28.77 -18.78
CA VAL A 314 -9.17 29.59 -17.74
C VAL A 314 -10.68 29.59 -17.95
N GLY A 315 -11.41 29.42 -16.86
CA GLY A 315 -12.88 29.43 -16.87
C GLY A 315 -13.47 28.22 -16.16
N LYS A 316 -14.72 28.37 -15.73
CA LYS A 316 -15.47 27.32 -15.03
C LYS A 316 -15.71 26.08 -15.91
N THR A 317 -15.91 26.32 -17.19
CA THR A 317 -16.03 25.28 -18.22
C THR A 317 -15.06 25.65 -19.34
N VAL A 318 -14.26 24.69 -19.79
CA VAL A 318 -13.27 24.88 -20.85
C VAL A 318 -13.32 23.73 -21.84
N GLU A 319 -12.88 23.98 -23.07
CA GLU A 319 -12.71 22.96 -24.10
C GLU A 319 -11.23 22.85 -24.44
N HIS A 320 -10.75 21.63 -24.63
CA HIS A 320 -9.36 21.34 -25.02
C HIS A 320 -9.30 20.21 -26.05
N ARG A 321 -8.23 20.17 -26.85
CA ARG A 321 -7.97 19.09 -27.81
C ARG A 321 -6.54 18.59 -27.64
N TYR A 322 -6.40 17.30 -27.41
CA TYR A 322 -5.11 16.63 -27.39
C TYR A 322 -4.67 16.24 -28.81
N THR A 323 -3.40 16.47 -29.13
CA THR A 323 -2.81 16.17 -30.45
C THR A 323 -1.99 14.89 -30.49
N GLU A 324 -1.66 14.32 -29.33
CA GLU A 324 -0.88 13.10 -29.18
C GLU A 324 -1.64 12.09 -28.32
N VAL A 325 -1.29 10.81 -28.45
CA VAL A 325 -1.80 9.76 -27.55
C VAL A 325 -1.01 9.81 -26.25
N GLY A 326 -1.65 9.45 -25.15
CA GLY A 326 -0.94 9.36 -23.89
C GLY A 326 -1.84 9.52 -22.67
N ASN A 327 -1.19 9.46 -21.52
CA ASN A 327 -1.80 9.74 -20.24
C ASN A 327 -1.45 11.17 -19.81
N TYR A 328 -2.47 11.98 -19.58
CA TYR A 328 -2.33 13.37 -19.19
C TYR A 328 -2.86 13.59 -17.78
N LEU A 329 -2.07 14.24 -16.93
CA LEU A 329 -2.51 14.65 -15.60
C LEU A 329 -3.16 16.03 -15.70
N VAL A 330 -4.49 16.06 -15.79
CA VAL A 330 -5.23 17.32 -15.86
C VAL A 330 -5.38 17.87 -14.46
N LYS A 331 -4.86 19.08 -14.24
CA LYS A 331 -4.92 19.77 -12.96
C LYS A 331 -5.83 20.99 -13.05
N LEU A 332 -6.88 20.97 -12.22
CA LEU A 332 -7.71 22.13 -11.94
C LEU A 332 -7.17 22.85 -10.70
N SER A 333 -7.03 24.17 -10.77
CA SER A 333 -6.80 25.06 -9.64
C SER A 333 -7.93 26.07 -9.53
N VAL A 334 -8.61 26.09 -8.39
CA VAL A 334 -9.75 26.94 -8.07
C VAL A 334 -9.35 27.93 -6.99
N THR A 335 -9.54 29.22 -7.21
CA THR A 335 -9.23 30.27 -6.22
C THR A 335 -10.52 30.93 -5.76
N ASN A 336 -10.68 31.15 -4.46
CA ASN A 336 -11.82 31.90 -3.92
C ASN A 336 -11.56 33.41 -3.86
N ASN A 337 -12.58 34.19 -3.51
CA ASN A 337 -12.50 35.64 -3.36
C ASN A 337 -11.64 36.10 -2.16
N LEU A 338 -11.16 35.16 -1.34
CA LEU A 338 -10.19 35.39 -0.26
C LEU A 338 -8.74 35.16 -0.71
N GLY A 339 -8.53 34.76 -1.96
CA GLY A 339 -7.20 34.51 -2.55
C GLY A 339 -6.61 33.14 -2.23
N VAL A 340 -7.40 32.20 -1.70
CA VAL A 340 -6.96 30.84 -1.39
C VAL A 340 -7.29 29.89 -2.52
N THR A 341 -6.33 29.04 -2.87
CA THR A 341 -6.41 28.11 -3.99
C THR A 341 -6.48 26.66 -3.54
N GLY A 342 -7.50 25.95 -4.02
CA GLY A 342 -7.63 24.50 -3.98
C GLY A 342 -7.28 23.88 -5.33
N THR A 343 -6.82 22.63 -5.32
CA THR A 343 -6.42 21.92 -6.54
C THR A 343 -6.97 20.51 -6.55
N TYR A 344 -7.29 20.01 -7.74
CA TYR A 344 -7.69 18.63 -7.99
C TYR A 344 -7.01 18.16 -9.28
N THR A 345 -6.54 16.91 -9.31
CA THR A 345 -5.81 16.36 -10.45
C THR A 345 -6.39 15.00 -10.80
N GLU A 346 -6.67 14.80 -12.08
CA GLU A 346 -7.21 13.55 -12.60
C GLU A 346 -6.40 13.10 -13.81
N LYS A 347 -6.16 11.79 -13.91
CA LYS A 347 -5.48 11.17 -15.05
C LYS A 347 -6.50 10.91 -16.15
N ILE A 348 -6.23 11.47 -17.33
CA ILE A 348 -7.01 11.23 -18.54
C ILE A 348 -6.16 10.45 -19.55
N THR A 349 -6.77 9.44 -20.17
CA THR A 349 -6.13 8.66 -21.23
C THR A 349 -6.70 9.07 -22.58
N VAL A 350 -5.82 9.57 -23.46
CA VAL A 350 -6.16 9.92 -24.85
C VAL A 350 -5.68 8.81 -25.76
N LYS A 351 -6.62 8.23 -26.50
CA LYS A 351 -6.37 7.17 -27.47
C LYS A 351 -6.31 7.74 -28.89
N LEU A 352 -5.94 6.94 -29.86
CA LEU A 352 -6.06 7.34 -31.26
C LEU A 352 -7.54 7.35 -31.66
N ASN A 353 -7.96 8.25 -32.56
CA ASN A 353 -9.32 8.22 -33.09
C ASN A 353 -9.51 6.97 -33.96
N SER A 354 -10.09 5.93 -33.37
CA SER A 354 -10.34 4.63 -33.99
C SER A 354 -11.67 4.61 -34.74
N SER A 355 -11.79 5.50 -35.73
CA SER A 355 -12.68 5.23 -36.85
C SER A 355 -12.09 4.08 -37.68
N ASN A 356 -12.37 2.83 -37.28
CA ASN A 356 -12.07 1.59 -38.04
C ASN A 356 -10.73 1.62 -38.80
N LYS A 357 -9.61 1.80 -38.11
CA LYS A 357 -8.31 1.51 -38.74
C LYS A 357 -8.15 -0.01 -38.81
N THR A 358 -8.68 -0.59 -39.87
CA THR A 358 -8.36 -1.97 -40.29
C THR A 358 -7.01 -2.04 -41.01
N LYS A 359 -6.26 -0.92 -41.06
CA LYS A 359 -4.94 -0.87 -41.64
C LYS A 359 -4.03 0.24 -41.11
N PHE A 360 -2.73 0.05 -41.25
CA PHE A 360 -1.69 1.07 -41.24
C PHE A 360 -1.19 1.28 -42.68
N ASP A 361 -1.23 2.54 -43.15
CA ASP A 361 -0.86 2.93 -44.51
C ASP A 361 0.00 4.20 -44.59
N TRP A 362 0.29 4.84 -43.45
CA TRP A 362 1.20 5.99 -43.33
C TRP A 362 0.83 7.20 -44.20
N GLU A 363 -0.37 7.24 -44.80
CA GLU A 363 -0.76 8.32 -45.70
C GLU A 363 -0.97 9.65 -44.96
N ASN A 364 -1.14 9.60 -43.63
CA ASN A 364 -1.23 10.80 -42.79
C ASN A 364 0.12 11.53 -42.57
N GLY A 365 1.23 10.98 -43.07
CA GLY A 365 2.56 11.60 -42.96
C GLY A 365 3.28 11.38 -41.62
N SER A 366 2.69 10.62 -40.68
CA SER A 366 3.31 10.27 -39.39
C SER A 366 3.91 8.85 -39.42
N THR A 367 4.62 8.45 -38.36
CA THR A 367 5.03 7.06 -38.12
C THR A 367 3.91 6.20 -37.52
N GLU A 368 2.71 6.77 -37.34
CA GLU A 368 1.56 6.13 -36.72
C GLU A 368 1.90 5.47 -35.37
N GLY A 369 2.77 6.09 -34.57
CA GLY A 369 3.11 5.63 -33.22
C GLY A 369 4.05 4.42 -33.16
N PHE A 370 4.60 3.95 -34.28
CA PHE A 370 5.67 2.96 -34.26
C PHE A 370 6.94 3.55 -33.64
N ILE A 371 7.72 2.69 -32.99
CA ILE A 371 9.01 2.97 -32.35
C ILE A 371 10.03 1.89 -32.72
N VAL A 372 11.30 2.14 -32.43
CA VAL A 372 12.41 1.18 -32.61
C VAL A 372 12.95 0.71 -31.27
N SER A 373 13.49 -0.51 -31.22
CA SER A 373 14.04 -1.11 -29.99
C SER A 373 15.45 -0.65 -29.60
N SER A 374 16.16 0.04 -30.49
CA SER A 374 17.58 0.39 -30.31
C SER A 374 17.96 1.65 -31.09
N ASP A 375 18.95 2.37 -30.55
CA ASP A 375 19.60 3.52 -31.19
C ASP A 375 20.39 3.14 -32.47
N SER A 376 20.60 1.84 -32.73
CA SER A 376 21.19 1.32 -33.98
C SER A 376 20.23 1.34 -35.16
N SER A 377 18.99 1.83 -34.99
CA SER A 377 18.05 2.06 -36.09
C SER A 377 17.19 3.30 -35.89
N SER A 378 16.53 3.75 -36.95
CA SER A 378 15.60 4.86 -36.91
C SER A 378 14.45 4.64 -37.91
N ILE A 379 13.32 5.30 -37.67
CA ILE A 379 12.16 5.24 -38.55
C ILE A 379 11.70 6.62 -38.98
N SER A 380 11.15 6.69 -40.19
CA SER A 380 10.55 7.91 -40.72
C SER A 380 9.42 7.58 -41.69
N ASN A 381 8.46 8.49 -41.81
CA ASN A 381 7.50 8.46 -42.91
C ASN A 381 8.19 8.95 -44.19
N THR A 382 8.05 8.23 -45.30
CA THR A 382 8.72 8.57 -46.56
C THR A 382 7.80 8.47 -47.76
N THR A 383 8.16 9.16 -48.84
CA THR A 383 7.60 8.98 -50.18
C THR A 383 8.59 8.32 -51.16
N GLU A 384 9.76 7.90 -50.67
CA GLU A 384 10.82 7.27 -51.49
C GLU A 384 10.38 5.93 -52.09
N LYS A 385 9.57 5.19 -51.33
CA LYS A 385 9.03 3.90 -51.72
C LYS A 385 7.66 3.74 -51.06
N SER A 386 6.71 3.17 -51.79
CA SER A 386 5.42 2.72 -51.27
C SER A 386 4.99 1.47 -52.04
N TYR A 387 4.11 0.69 -51.44
CA TYR A 387 3.37 -0.42 -52.01
C TYR A 387 1.97 0.03 -52.44
N GLU A 388 1.24 0.66 -51.53
CA GLU A 388 -0.09 1.23 -51.77
C GLU A 388 -0.09 2.71 -51.37
N GLY A 389 -0.75 3.56 -52.15
CA GLY A 389 -0.71 5.00 -51.89
C GLY A 389 0.65 5.62 -52.23
N THR A 390 1.01 6.65 -51.47
CA THR A 390 2.17 7.51 -51.76
C THR A 390 3.24 7.49 -50.68
N ARG A 391 2.97 6.87 -49.53
CA ARG A 391 3.85 6.85 -48.37
C ARG A 391 4.09 5.44 -47.85
N SER A 392 5.13 5.28 -47.06
CA SER A 392 5.38 4.07 -46.27
C SER A 392 6.25 4.40 -45.06
N LEU A 393 6.44 3.42 -44.17
CA LEU A 393 7.42 3.51 -43.09
C LEU A 393 8.80 3.09 -43.61
N LYS A 394 9.75 4.01 -43.55
CA LYS A 394 11.16 3.74 -43.77
C LYS A 394 11.81 3.33 -42.45
N TRP A 395 12.48 2.19 -42.43
CA TRP A 395 13.27 1.70 -41.31
C TRP A 395 14.74 1.61 -41.71
N ASP A 396 15.53 2.58 -41.26
CA ASP A 396 16.96 2.65 -41.50
C ASP A 396 17.72 1.96 -40.37
N ILE A 397 18.56 0.99 -40.72
CA ILE A 397 19.32 0.16 -39.78
C ILE A 397 20.82 0.38 -40.02
N ALA A 398 21.56 0.64 -38.94
CA ALA A 398 23.01 0.77 -38.90
C ALA A 398 23.58 -0.28 -37.93
N ALA A 399 23.62 -1.53 -38.38
CA ALA A 399 23.99 -2.65 -37.52
C ALA A 399 25.50 -2.72 -37.29
N SER A 400 25.88 -2.94 -36.04
CA SER A 400 27.29 -3.03 -35.60
C SER A 400 27.77 -4.46 -35.37
N GLY A 401 26.92 -5.46 -35.60
CA GLY A 401 27.23 -6.86 -35.42
C GLY A 401 26.01 -7.75 -35.55
N GLU A 402 26.01 -8.88 -34.83
CA GLU A 402 24.81 -9.71 -34.69
C GLU A 402 23.88 -9.10 -33.64
N GLU A 403 22.66 -8.76 -34.05
CA GLU A 403 21.64 -8.18 -33.18
C GLU A 403 20.24 -8.51 -33.72
N ILE A 404 19.24 -8.41 -32.85
CA ILE A 404 17.83 -8.50 -33.23
C ILE A 404 17.24 -7.11 -33.03
N LEU A 405 16.79 -6.51 -34.12
CA LEU A 405 16.14 -5.21 -34.10
C LEU A 405 14.67 -5.36 -34.42
N GLU A 406 13.86 -4.46 -33.89
CA GLU A 406 12.45 -4.41 -34.19
C GLU A 406 11.96 -2.97 -34.35
N VAL A 407 10.90 -2.88 -35.15
CA VAL A 407 10.00 -1.73 -35.19
C VAL A 407 8.63 -2.21 -34.77
N CYS A 408 8.08 -1.61 -33.72
CA CYS A 408 6.86 -2.10 -33.08
C CYS A 408 5.99 -0.96 -32.55
N ARG A 409 4.75 -1.31 -32.19
CA ARG A 409 3.79 -0.43 -31.55
C ARG A 409 2.83 -1.26 -30.71
N ASP A 410 2.55 -0.79 -29.51
CA ASP A 410 1.44 -1.30 -28.71
C ASP A 410 0.10 -0.84 -29.30
N LEU A 411 -0.81 -1.80 -29.43
CA LEU A 411 -2.14 -1.61 -29.98
C LEU A 411 -3.11 -1.22 -28.87
N TYR A 412 -3.81 -0.12 -29.10
CA TYR A 412 -4.88 0.36 -28.23
C TYR A 412 -6.23 -0.30 -28.56
N ASP A 413 -6.36 -0.84 -29.77
CA ASP A 413 -7.49 -1.67 -30.20
C ASP A 413 -6.99 -3.09 -30.49
N ILE A 414 -7.60 -4.07 -29.84
CA ILE A 414 -7.22 -5.48 -29.94
C ILE A 414 -7.67 -6.02 -31.30
N ILE A 415 -6.75 -6.59 -32.08
CA ILE A 415 -7.08 -7.29 -33.33
C ILE A 415 -7.94 -8.51 -32.97
N PRO A 416 -9.12 -8.68 -33.59
CA PRO A 416 -10.03 -9.78 -33.28
C PRO A 416 -9.40 -11.17 -33.36
N ALA A 417 -9.87 -12.08 -32.50
CA ALA A 417 -9.59 -13.51 -32.64
C ALA A 417 -10.01 -14.01 -34.03
N GLY A 418 -9.22 -14.92 -34.61
CA GLY A 418 -9.44 -15.45 -35.95
C GLY A 418 -9.05 -14.52 -37.11
N SER A 419 -8.66 -13.26 -36.85
CA SER A 419 -8.22 -12.33 -37.90
C SER A 419 -7.00 -12.84 -38.67
N THR A 420 -6.90 -12.42 -39.93
CA THR A 420 -5.75 -12.66 -40.80
C THR A 420 -5.09 -11.31 -41.08
N ILE A 421 -3.89 -11.13 -40.54
CA ILE A 421 -3.11 -9.90 -40.67
C ILE A 421 -2.12 -10.07 -41.82
N THR A 422 -2.08 -9.09 -42.73
CA THR A 422 -1.15 -9.05 -43.85
C THR A 422 -0.18 -7.89 -43.70
N PHE A 423 1.10 -8.10 -44.01
CA PHE A 423 2.14 -7.07 -44.05
C PHE A 423 2.80 -7.04 -45.44
N LYS A 424 3.05 -5.85 -45.97
CA LYS A 424 3.93 -5.67 -47.14
C LYS A 424 5.27 -5.12 -46.69
N ILE A 425 6.35 -5.85 -46.96
CA ILE A 425 7.69 -5.46 -46.53
C ILE A 425 8.65 -5.52 -47.71
N TRP A 426 9.24 -4.38 -48.04
CA TRP A 426 10.26 -4.28 -49.06
C TRP A 426 11.62 -4.64 -48.46
N VAL A 427 12.30 -5.60 -49.07
CA VAL A 427 13.55 -6.17 -48.54
C VAL A 427 14.73 -5.82 -49.46
N PRO A 428 15.78 -5.15 -48.97
CA PRO A 428 16.95 -4.79 -49.77
C PRO A 428 17.79 -6.02 -50.16
N LEU A 429 18.44 -5.95 -51.31
CA LEU A 429 19.51 -6.87 -51.70
C LEU A 429 20.80 -6.61 -50.90
N GLY A 430 21.49 -7.67 -50.49
CA GLY A 430 22.83 -7.60 -49.89
C GLY A 430 22.86 -7.23 -48.40
N ALA A 431 21.71 -7.08 -47.74
CA ALA A 431 21.66 -6.80 -46.31
C ALA A 431 22.13 -8.01 -45.47
N PRO A 432 22.88 -7.79 -44.38
CA PRO A 432 23.39 -8.85 -43.49
C PRO A 432 22.27 -9.40 -42.57
N VAL A 433 21.19 -9.91 -43.16
CA VAL A 433 19.98 -10.35 -42.44
C VAL A 433 19.84 -11.87 -42.52
N ARG A 434 19.56 -12.52 -41.38
CA ARG A 434 19.23 -13.95 -41.30
C ARG A 434 17.79 -14.19 -41.69
N ALA A 435 16.89 -13.39 -41.13
CA ALA A 435 15.46 -13.55 -41.22
C ALA A 435 14.71 -12.27 -40.88
N ILE A 436 13.48 -12.18 -41.39
CA ILE A 436 12.52 -11.12 -41.07
C ILE A 436 11.24 -11.81 -40.60
N GLN A 437 10.67 -11.33 -39.50
CA GLN A 437 9.40 -11.85 -38.97
C GLN A 437 8.49 -10.71 -38.50
N PRO A 438 7.39 -10.45 -39.21
CA PRO A 438 6.27 -9.70 -38.66
C PRO A 438 5.63 -10.49 -37.54
N TYR A 439 5.11 -9.81 -36.53
CA TYR A 439 4.50 -10.44 -35.38
C TYR A 439 3.30 -9.66 -34.84
N ILE A 440 2.42 -10.41 -34.17
CA ILE A 440 1.48 -9.94 -33.16
C ILE A 440 1.87 -10.62 -31.86
N MET A 441 2.01 -9.86 -30.78
CA MET A 441 2.29 -10.38 -29.45
C MET A 441 1.14 -9.98 -28.53
N THR A 442 0.56 -10.94 -27.80
CA THR A 442 -0.38 -10.63 -26.71
C THR A 442 0.34 -10.70 -25.38
N PHE A 443 0.11 -9.78 -24.45
CA PHE A 443 0.84 -9.72 -23.18
C PHE A 443 0.00 -9.20 -22.01
N GLU A 444 0.44 -9.52 -20.80
CA GLU A 444 -0.06 -8.95 -19.55
C GLU A 444 0.97 -7.96 -18.99
N GLY A 445 0.56 -6.70 -18.77
CA GLY A 445 1.32 -5.72 -17.98
C GLY A 445 2.79 -5.56 -18.40
N ASN A 446 3.71 -6.03 -17.56
CA ASN A 446 5.16 -5.80 -17.68
C ASN A 446 5.89 -6.71 -18.70
N TYR A 447 5.17 -7.31 -19.65
CA TYR A 447 5.74 -8.21 -20.68
C TYR A 447 6.30 -9.55 -20.16
N GLU A 448 6.07 -9.92 -18.89
CA GLU A 448 6.56 -11.21 -18.35
C GLU A 448 5.73 -12.41 -18.83
N ASN A 449 4.43 -12.22 -19.06
CA ASN A 449 3.54 -13.21 -19.65
C ASN A 449 3.11 -12.76 -21.04
N TYR A 450 3.66 -13.39 -22.09
CA TYR A 450 3.26 -13.09 -23.46
C TYR A 450 3.06 -14.34 -24.33
N ARG A 451 2.29 -14.18 -25.41
CA ARG A 451 2.18 -15.15 -26.51
C ARG A 451 2.58 -14.48 -27.81
N TRP A 452 3.35 -15.19 -28.62
CA TRP A 452 3.96 -14.67 -29.83
C TRP A 452 3.40 -15.36 -31.07
N TYR A 453 2.85 -14.57 -31.99
CA TYR A 453 2.32 -15.03 -33.27
C TYR A 453 3.11 -14.34 -34.39
N SER A 454 3.91 -15.08 -35.15
CA SER A 454 4.74 -14.47 -36.20
C SER A 454 4.73 -15.23 -37.50
N SER A 455 5.10 -14.52 -38.57
CA SER A 455 5.39 -15.10 -39.88
C SER A 455 6.89 -15.02 -40.16
N TRP A 456 7.66 -15.92 -39.56
CA TRP A 456 9.11 -15.98 -39.75
C TRP A 456 9.50 -16.44 -41.15
N GLN A 457 10.33 -15.66 -41.85
CA GLN A 457 10.94 -16.08 -43.10
C GLN A 457 12.42 -15.80 -43.14
N ARG A 458 13.19 -16.79 -43.60
CA ARG A 458 14.62 -16.67 -43.82
C ARG A 458 14.89 -15.66 -44.93
N TYR A 459 15.91 -14.81 -44.76
CA TYR A 459 16.28 -13.83 -45.78
C TYR A 459 16.49 -14.48 -47.15
N GLY A 460 17.13 -15.66 -47.23
CA GLY A 460 17.35 -16.37 -48.49
C GLY A 460 16.08 -16.76 -49.27
N SER A 461 14.90 -16.82 -48.66
CA SER A 461 13.63 -17.15 -49.35
C SER A 461 12.86 -15.92 -49.84
N LEU A 462 13.22 -14.72 -49.37
CA LEU A 462 12.52 -13.48 -49.70
C LEU A 462 13.02 -12.90 -51.02
N LYS A 463 12.11 -12.27 -51.77
CA LYS A 463 12.46 -11.49 -52.96
C LYS A 463 13.28 -10.27 -52.55
N LYS A 464 14.35 -9.98 -53.31
CA LYS A 464 15.28 -8.88 -53.04
C LYS A 464 14.99 -7.69 -53.92
N ASP A 465 15.24 -6.51 -53.38
CA ASP A 465 14.84 -5.22 -53.93
C ASP A 465 13.36 -5.19 -54.31
N ALA A 466 12.53 -5.91 -53.54
CA ALA A 466 11.13 -6.13 -53.85
C ALA A 466 10.27 -6.21 -52.59
N TRP A 467 8.98 -5.91 -52.77
CA TRP A 467 7.93 -6.13 -51.77
C TRP A 467 7.65 -7.62 -51.58
N ASN A 468 7.55 -8.04 -50.33
CA ASN A 468 7.19 -9.38 -49.89
C ASN A 468 5.92 -9.29 -49.03
N GLU A 469 5.07 -10.30 -49.14
CA GLU A 469 3.86 -10.42 -48.33
C GLU A 469 4.09 -11.42 -47.20
N PHE A 470 3.68 -11.04 -46.01
CA PHE A 470 3.70 -11.90 -44.82
C PHE A 470 2.29 -11.97 -44.27
N VAL A 471 1.88 -13.16 -43.82
CA VAL A 471 0.51 -13.41 -43.35
C VAL A 471 0.58 -14.07 -41.97
N ILE A 472 -0.13 -13.49 -41.00
CA ILE A 472 -0.29 -14.03 -39.65
C ILE A 472 -1.76 -14.33 -39.45
N LYS A 473 -2.09 -15.56 -39.03
CA LYS A 473 -3.45 -15.93 -38.66
C LYS A 473 -3.54 -16.08 -37.15
N LEU A 474 -4.39 -15.27 -36.52
CA LEU A 474 -4.63 -15.36 -35.09
C LEU A 474 -5.53 -16.57 -34.74
N PRO A 475 -5.37 -17.16 -33.54
CA PRO A 475 -6.25 -18.21 -33.06
C PRO A 475 -7.69 -17.72 -32.90
N GLU A 476 -8.67 -18.60 -33.11
CA GLU A 476 -10.09 -18.33 -32.82
C GLU A 476 -10.35 -18.24 -31.31
N ASP A 477 -9.49 -18.86 -30.49
CA ASP A 477 -9.53 -18.88 -29.03
C ASP A 477 -8.51 -17.91 -28.41
N LEU A 478 -8.13 -16.85 -29.14
CA LEU A 478 -7.24 -15.82 -28.63
C LEU A 478 -7.86 -15.16 -27.39
N ASP A 479 -7.07 -15.00 -26.33
CA ASP A 479 -7.52 -14.28 -25.14
C ASP A 479 -7.58 -12.78 -25.43
N MET A 480 -8.80 -12.29 -25.63
CA MET A 480 -9.10 -10.90 -25.97
C MET A 480 -9.04 -9.96 -24.76
N THR A 481 -8.70 -10.46 -23.58
CA THR A 481 -8.47 -9.63 -22.38
C THR A 481 -7.04 -9.10 -22.28
N LEU A 482 -6.12 -9.66 -23.07
CA LEU A 482 -4.71 -9.30 -23.09
C LEU A 482 -4.43 -8.10 -24.01
N GLU A 483 -3.44 -7.29 -23.63
CA GLU A 483 -2.92 -6.23 -24.49
C GLU A 483 -2.21 -6.83 -25.72
N GLN A 484 -2.11 -6.07 -26.81
CA GLN A 484 -1.47 -6.53 -28.04
C GLN A 484 -0.37 -5.57 -28.50
N GLN A 485 0.71 -6.10 -29.06
CA GLN A 485 1.75 -5.36 -29.75
C GLN A 485 1.88 -5.90 -31.18
N ILE A 486 2.06 -5.00 -32.13
CA ILE A 486 2.32 -5.33 -33.54
C ILE A 486 3.71 -4.86 -33.92
N GLY A 487 4.43 -5.64 -34.72
CA GLY A 487 5.76 -5.23 -35.15
C GLY A 487 6.38 -6.08 -36.24
N VAL A 488 7.58 -5.67 -36.62
CA VAL A 488 8.46 -6.41 -37.52
C VAL A 488 9.81 -6.54 -36.84
N GLN A 489 10.27 -7.77 -36.67
CA GLN A 489 11.59 -8.09 -36.15
C GLN A 489 12.52 -8.53 -37.28
N CYS A 490 13.77 -8.08 -37.23
CA CYS A 490 14.83 -8.37 -38.18
C CYS A 490 16.02 -8.98 -37.43
N GLU A 491 16.41 -10.19 -37.78
CA GLU A 491 17.57 -10.88 -37.21
C GLU A 491 18.80 -10.59 -38.07
N ILE A 492 19.80 -9.92 -37.51
CA ILE A 492 20.99 -9.44 -38.22
C ILE A 492 22.19 -10.33 -37.89
N ILE A 493 23.05 -10.59 -38.87
CA ILE A 493 24.15 -11.57 -38.80
C ILE A 493 25.54 -10.95 -38.97
N GLY A 494 25.62 -9.62 -39.02
CA GLY A 494 26.87 -8.91 -39.23
C GLY A 494 26.67 -7.42 -39.46
N GLU A 495 27.79 -6.71 -39.52
CA GLU A 495 27.82 -5.27 -39.71
C GLU A 495 27.27 -4.84 -41.08
N GLY A 496 26.53 -3.72 -41.10
CA GLY A 496 26.08 -3.11 -42.34
C GLY A 496 24.95 -2.11 -42.16
N ASN A 497 24.87 -1.16 -43.10
CA ASN A 497 23.81 -0.17 -43.18
C ASN A 497 22.83 -0.55 -44.29
N PHE A 498 21.55 -0.63 -43.98
CA PHE A 498 20.51 -0.97 -44.94
C PHE A 498 19.15 -0.42 -44.52
N THR A 499 18.23 -0.37 -45.47
CA THR A 499 16.88 0.17 -45.25
C THR A 499 15.83 -0.87 -45.63
N ILE A 500 14.85 -1.06 -44.75
CA ILE A 500 13.63 -1.82 -45.00
C ILE A 500 12.47 -0.82 -45.13
N TYR A 501 11.51 -1.08 -46.02
CA TYR A 501 10.27 -0.30 -46.07
C TYR A 501 9.11 -1.20 -45.69
N ILE A 502 8.22 -0.70 -44.84
CA ILE A 502 7.02 -1.41 -44.40
C ILE A 502 5.83 -0.60 -44.90
N ASP A 503 4.95 -1.28 -45.63
CA ASP A 503 3.72 -0.71 -46.14
C ASP A 503 2.54 -1.69 -45.97
N LEU A 504 1.31 -1.22 -46.17
CA LEU A 504 0.02 -1.88 -46.00
C LEU A 504 0.02 -3.01 -44.96
N ILE A 505 -0.16 -2.65 -43.69
CA ILE A 505 -0.50 -3.63 -42.64
C ILE A 505 -2.02 -3.61 -42.52
N GLU A 506 -2.71 -4.72 -42.77
CA GLU A 506 -4.19 -4.77 -42.74
C GLU A 506 -4.74 -6.05 -42.11
N TRP A 507 -5.95 -5.99 -41.53
CA TRP A 507 -6.63 -7.13 -40.89
C TRP A 507 -8.16 -7.08 -40.94
#